data_AF-A0A8I1NYK5-F1
#
_entry.id   AF-A0A8I1NYK5-F1
#
_cell.length_a   1.000
_cell.length_b   1.000
_cell.length_c   1.000
_cell.angle_alpha   90.00
_cell.angle_beta   90.00
_cell.angle_gamma   90.00
#
_symmetry.space_group_name_H-M   'P 1'
#
loop_
_entity.id
_entity.type
_entity.pdbx_description
1 polymer ?
#
loop_
_entity_poly.entity_id
_entity_poly.type
_entity_poly.pdbx_seq_one_letter_code
_entity_poly.pdbx_strand_id
1 'polypeptide(L)'
;MLAALVPDREIRWRKITQRRSGGHLTCKEFSFIDNPLKTFESLKAIAVAECERVNFRIDFLDEYVTDIGPYLVLGLMREKMAPLATGGGVHRRVVKVLEALRLREFLRMRSFGRVPMYDVWAFPLTRRRRAGSTKTDNMAYEPSRVEITADGIAANVNNWLLELTPPRELTDHGLAKIRATVGEILNNAERHGPVGGDGDWITGGFMARRIDRGGVTAHVCHLCFYNEGRTVAETINNGPRAVKAQIERYVARHRKSGLSPETLATVFALQDGISRVEQGDGQPSGGTGLMDVAEFVNEVGKLPIAGKSPKIALISGRSYIKFDTPYLNGIVSGNTERRLQWFNVDNDVLKPPAETHVIDLPYALPGTLITMRFAIDGSFDGT
;
A
#
# COMPACT_ATOMS: atom_id res chain seq x y z
N MET A 1 -6.34 1.65 -14.52
CA MET A 1 -6.04 0.38 -13.83
C MET A 1 -6.01 -0.82 -14.76
N LEU A 2 -7.13 -1.32 -15.31
CA LEU A 2 -7.12 -2.55 -16.11
C LEU A 2 -6.18 -2.51 -17.33
N ALA A 3 -6.15 -1.38 -18.05
CA ALA A 3 -5.22 -1.18 -19.17
C ALA A 3 -3.74 -1.10 -18.74
N ALA A 4 -3.45 -0.72 -17.49
CA ALA A 4 -2.08 -0.68 -16.99
C ALA A 4 -1.56 -2.09 -16.66
N LEU A 5 -2.44 -2.96 -16.14
CA LEU A 5 -2.14 -4.38 -15.87
C LEU A 5 -2.15 -5.24 -17.13
N VAL A 6 -2.99 -4.90 -18.11
CA VAL A 6 -3.13 -5.59 -19.39
C VAL A 6 -3.05 -4.56 -20.52
N PRO A 7 -1.83 -4.16 -20.95
CA PRO A 7 -1.66 -3.12 -21.98
C PRO A 7 -2.35 -3.43 -23.32
N ASP A 8 -2.43 -4.71 -23.68
CA ASP A 8 -3.08 -5.21 -24.90
C ASP A 8 -4.56 -5.55 -24.70
N ARG A 9 -5.20 -5.00 -23.65
CA ARG A 9 -6.59 -5.32 -23.28
C ARG A 9 -7.58 -5.09 -24.42
N GLU A 10 -7.46 -4.00 -25.15
CA GLU A 10 -8.38 -3.66 -26.25
C GLU A 10 -8.33 -4.71 -27.37
N ILE A 11 -7.14 -5.23 -27.67
CA ILE A 11 -6.93 -6.27 -28.68
C ILE A 11 -7.42 -7.63 -28.15
N ARG A 12 -7.19 -7.91 -26.85
CA ARG A 12 -7.64 -9.16 -26.21
C ARG A 12 -9.15 -9.22 -25.99
N TRP A 13 -9.84 -8.08 -25.99
CA TRP A 13 -11.25 -8.02 -25.65
C TRP A 13 -12.10 -8.76 -26.68
N ARG A 14 -12.70 -9.88 -26.27
CA ARG A 14 -13.58 -10.67 -27.14
C ARG A 14 -15.03 -10.30 -26.90
N LYS A 15 -15.85 -10.31 -27.97
CA LYS A 15 -17.32 -10.26 -27.84
C LYS A 15 -17.80 -11.50 -27.07
N ILE A 16 -18.90 -11.38 -26.31
CA ILE A 16 -19.40 -12.47 -25.45
C ILE A 16 -19.56 -13.80 -26.23
N THR A 17 -20.04 -13.74 -27.47
CA THR A 17 -20.22 -14.90 -28.35
C THR A 17 -18.91 -15.60 -28.77
N GLN A 18 -17.76 -14.93 -28.62
CA GLN A 18 -16.43 -15.42 -28.97
C GLN A 18 -15.59 -15.82 -27.74
N ARG A 19 -16.16 -15.69 -26.54
CA ARG A 19 -15.49 -15.99 -25.28
C ARG A 19 -15.61 -17.46 -24.92
N ARG A 20 -14.58 -17.98 -24.26
CA ARG A 20 -14.55 -19.37 -23.78
C ARG A 20 -15.40 -19.50 -22.51
N SER A 21 -16.10 -20.63 -22.36
CA SER A 21 -16.77 -20.97 -21.12
C SER A 21 -15.79 -21.47 -20.07
N GLY A 22 -16.10 -21.18 -18.81
CA GLY A 22 -15.31 -21.59 -17.68
C GLY A 22 -13.93 -20.95 -17.60
N GLY A 23 -13.29 -21.21 -16.47
CA GLY A 23 -11.97 -20.71 -16.11
C GLY A 23 -11.78 -20.92 -14.63
N HIS A 24 -10.58 -21.31 -14.24
CA HIS A 24 -10.23 -21.52 -12.85
C HIS A 24 -8.91 -20.82 -12.59
N LEU A 25 -8.97 -19.79 -11.74
CA LEU A 25 -7.82 -19.00 -11.33
C LEU A 25 -7.54 -19.28 -9.86
N THR A 26 -6.27 -19.33 -9.51
CA THR A 26 -5.83 -19.51 -8.12
C THR A 26 -4.97 -18.32 -7.71
N CYS A 27 -5.30 -17.74 -6.57
CA CYS A 27 -4.51 -16.74 -5.88
C CYS A 27 -3.88 -17.45 -4.67
N LYS A 28 -2.56 -17.61 -4.71
CA LYS A 28 -1.75 -18.17 -3.63
C LYS A 28 -0.57 -17.24 -3.41
N GLU A 29 -0.23 -17.01 -2.15
CA GLU A 29 0.75 -16.03 -1.71
C GLU A 29 0.39 -14.63 -2.22
N PHE A 30 -0.88 -14.25 -2.04
CA PHE A 30 -1.47 -13.01 -2.55
C PHE A 30 -1.08 -11.83 -1.66
N SER A 31 0.17 -11.40 -1.79
CA SER A 31 0.81 -10.36 -0.99
C SER A 31 1.83 -9.57 -1.81
N PHE A 32 1.68 -8.24 -1.84
CA PHE A 32 2.72 -7.36 -2.36
C PHE A 32 3.93 -7.27 -1.43
N ILE A 33 3.73 -7.44 -0.11
CA ILE A 33 4.83 -7.45 0.86
C ILE A 33 5.76 -8.65 0.66
N ASP A 34 5.19 -9.85 0.48
CA ASP A 34 5.99 -11.09 0.44
C ASP A 34 6.25 -11.58 -0.99
N ASN A 35 5.31 -11.40 -1.91
CA ASN A 35 5.33 -12.02 -3.24
C ASN A 35 4.79 -11.06 -4.32
N PRO A 36 5.45 -9.90 -4.54
CA PRO A 36 4.92 -8.85 -5.42
C PRO A 36 4.69 -9.33 -6.85
N LEU A 37 5.66 -10.02 -7.46
CA LEU A 37 5.56 -10.48 -8.85
C LEU A 37 4.40 -11.47 -9.04
N LYS A 38 4.28 -12.46 -8.15
CA LYS A 38 3.20 -13.46 -8.20
C LYS A 38 1.82 -12.84 -7.98
N THR A 39 1.76 -11.83 -7.12
CA THR A 39 0.54 -11.05 -6.89
C THR A 39 0.12 -10.30 -8.14
N PHE A 40 1.05 -9.63 -8.84
CA PHE A 40 0.77 -8.98 -10.12
C PHE A 40 0.30 -9.97 -11.19
N GLU A 41 0.94 -11.14 -11.30
CA GLU A 41 0.50 -12.17 -12.24
C GLU A 41 -0.91 -12.68 -11.92
N SER A 42 -1.25 -12.83 -10.64
CA SER A 42 -2.62 -13.21 -10.22
C SER A 42 -3.64 -12.15 -10.61
N LEU A 43 -3.36 -10.86 -10.34
CA LEU A 43 -4.23 -9.74 -10.74
C LEU A 43 -4.38 -9.67 -12.26
N LYS A 44 -3.28 -9.77 -13.00
CA LYS A 44 -3.29 -9.79 -14.47
C LYS A 44 -4.09 -10.97 -15.01
N ALA A 45 -3.92 -12.17 -14.48
CA ALA A 45 -4.68 -13.35 -14.90
C ALA A 45 -6.20 -13.14 -14.72
N ILE A 46 -6.60 -12.48 -13.62
CA ILE A 46 -8.00 -12.11 -13.38
C ILE A 46 -8.50 -11.10 -14.43
N ALA A 47 -7.70 -10.08 -14.76
CA ALA A 47 -8.06 -9.10 -15.79
C ALA A 47 -8.14 -9.73 -17.20
N VAL A 48 -7.21 -10.63 -17.54
CA VAL A 48 -7.21 -11.36 -18.82
C VAL A 48 -8.41 -12.29 -18.92
N ALA A 49 -8.75 -13.01 -17.84
CA ALA A 49 -9.93 -13.87 -17.81
C ALA A 49 -11.23 -13.08 -18.10
N GLU A 50 -11.33 -11.84 -17.62
CA GLU A 50 -12.48 -10.98 -17.91
C GLU A 50 -12.60 -10.59 -19.39
N CYS A 51 -11.48 -10.55 -20.12
CA CYS A 51 -11.47 -10.26 -21.56
C CYS A 51 -11.91 -11.46 -22.41
N GLU A 52 -11.59 -12.67 -21.95
CA GLU A 52 -11.63 -13.89 -22.78
C GLU A 52 -12.69 -14.90 -22.36
N ARG A 53 -13.25 -14.79 -21.15
CA ARG A 53 -14.18 -15.78 -20.57
C ARG A 53 -15.59 -15.24 -20.38
N VAL A 54 -16.60 -16.09 -20.58
CA VAL A 54 -17.99 -15.76 -20.22
C VAL A 54 -18.25 -15.90 -18.72
N ASN A 55 -17.48 -16.75 -18.04
CA ASN A 55 -17.46 -16.88 -16.59
C ASN A 55 -16.16 -17.51 -16.11
N PHE A 56 -15.78 -17.28 -14.85
CA PHE A 56 -14.60 -17.89 -14.24
C PHE A 56 -14.69 -17.96 -12.71
N ARG A 57 -13.93 -18.86 -12.11
CA ARG A 57 -13.78 -19.00 -10.65
C ARG A 57 -12.44 -18.46 -10.20
N ILE A 58 -12.39 -17.90 -9.00
CA ILE A 58 -11.15 -17.42 -8.36
C ILE A 58 -11.07 -18.03 -6.97
N ASP A 59 -10.09 -18.91 -6.78
CA ASP A 59 -9.80 -19.51 -5.49
C ASP A 59 -8.70 -18.72 -4.77
N PHE A 60 -8.96 -18.33 -3.52
CA PHE A 60 -7.97 -17.74 -2.61
C PHE A 60 -7.47 -18.83 -1.67
N LEU A 61 -6.29 -19.36 -1.99
CA LEU A 61 -5.71 -20.54 -1.36
C LEU A 61 -4.89 -20.22 -0.11
N ASP A 62 -4.70 -18.93 0.19
CA ASP A 62 -3.97 -18.51 1.37
C ASP A 62 -4.73 -18.85 2.64
N GLU A 63 -4.00 -19.36 3.63
CA GLU A 63 -4.57 -19.67 4.92
C GLU A 63 -4.98 -18.39 5.66
N TYR A 64 -4.17 -17.34 5.56
CA TYR A 64 -4.37 -16.04 6.19
C TYR A 64 -4.20 -14.91 5.16
N VAL A 65 -4.89 -13.80 5.38
CA VAL A 65 -4.53 -12.54 4.72
C VAL A 65 -3.23 -12.05 5.34
N THR A 66 -2.14 -12.04 4.57
CA THR A 66 -0.83 -11.55 5.01
C THR A 66 -0.52 -10.13 4.53
N ASP A 67 -1.38 -9.59 3.66
CA ASP A 67 -1.35 -8.26 3.09
C ASP A 67 -2.74 -7.92 2.52
N ILE A 68 -3.29 -6.76 2.88
CA ILE A 68 -4.60 -6.31 2.41
C ILE A 68 -4.52 -5.60 1.05
N GLY A 69 -3.36 -5.07 0.66
CA GLY A 69 -3.16 -4.29 -0.55
C GLY A 69 -3.65 -4.97 -1.83
N PRO A 70 -3.34 -6.25 -2.09
CA PRO A 70 -3.81 -6.97 -3.27
C PRO A 70 -5.34 -7.08 -3.33
N TYR A 71 -6.01 -7.19 -2.18
CA TYR A 71 -7.48 -7.21 -2.10
C TYR A 71 -8.08 -5.84 -2.41
N LEU A 72 -7.43 -4.75 -1.99
CA LEU A 72 -7.87 -3.40 -2.34
C LEU A 72 -7.75 -3.14 -3.85
N VAL A 73 -6.60 -3.50 -4.44
CA VAL A 73 -6.38 -3.40 -5.89
C VAL A 73 -7.40 -4.24 -6.65
N LEU A 74 -7.63 -5.49 -6.22
CA LEU A 74 -8.63 -6.35 -6.83
C LEU A 74 -10.04 -5.74 -6.73
N GLY A 75 -10.42 -5.16 -5.60
CA GLY A 75 -11.72 -4.48 -5.46
C GLY A 75 -11.90 -3.33 -6.46
N LEU A 76 -10.88 -2.50 -6.63
CA LEU A 76 -10.90 -1.42 -7.64
C LEU A 76 -10.93 -1.95 -9.08
N MET A 77 -10.22 -3.05 -9.35
CA MET A 77 -10.35 -3.73 -10.64
C MET A 77 -11.78 -4.20 -10.85
N ARG A 78 -12.39 -4.85 -9.85
CA ARG A 78 -13.76 -5.37 -9.90
C ARG A 78 -14.79 -4.28 -10.17
N GLU A 79 -14.58 -3.07 -9.70
CA GLU A 79 -15.47 -1.95 -10.01
C GLU A 79 -15.58 -1.68 -11.51
N LYS A 80 -14.45 -1.84 -12.23
CA LYS A 80 -14.28 -1.59 -13.66
C LYS A 80 -14.48 -2.84 -14.53
N MET A 81 -14.62 -4.01 -13.92
CA MET A 81 -14.81 -5.30 -14.58
C MET A 81 -16.28 -5.69 -14.68
N ALA A 82 -16.61 -6.45 -15.73
CA ALA A 82 -17.87 -7.18 -15.82
C ALA A 82 -17.99 -8.23 -14.69
N PRO A 83 -19.19 -8.47 -14.12
CA PRO A 83 -19.41 -9.39 -12.99
C PRO A 83 -19.44 -10.86 -13.44
N LEU A 84 -18.35 -11.34 -14.07
CA LEU A 84 -18.27 -12.68 -14.68
C LEU A 84 -17.70 -13.74 -13.72
N ALA A 85 -17.23 -13.36 -12.53
CA ALA A 85 -16.78 -14.35 -11.57
C ALA A 85 -17.95 -15.04 -10.88
N THR A 86 -17.92 -16.37 -10.86
CA THR A 86 -19.02 -17.20 -10.35
C THR A 86 -18.77 -17.76 -8.95
N GLY A 87 -17.66 -17.39 -8.31
CA GLY A 87 -17.26 -17.81 -6.96
C GLY A 87 -15.87 -18.43 -6.94
N GLY A 88 -15.61 -19.24 -5.91
CA GLY A 88 -14.34 -19.93 -5.70
C GLY A 88 -14.15 -20.30 -4.24
N GLY A 89 -13.11 -21.08 -3.96
CA GLY A 89 -12.70 -21.43 -2.61
C GLY A 89 -12.05 -20.25 -1.91
N VAL A 90 -12.42 -19.99 -0.65
CA VAL A 90 -11.75 -19.01 0.21
C VAL A 90 -11.54 -19.67 1.56
N HIS A 91 -10.32 -19.64 2.07
CA HIS A 91 -10.03 -20.21 3.38
C HIS A 91 -10.84 -19.49 4.47
N ARG A 92 -11.34 -20.22 5.49
CA ARG A 92 -12.22 -19.65 6.53
C ARG A 92 -11.58 -18.48 7.28
N ARG A 93 -10.26 -18.54 7.51
CA ARG A 93 -9.50 -17.47 8.17
C ARG A 93 -9.36 -16.21 7.28
N VAL A 94 -9.31 -16.37 5.95
CA VAL A 94 -9.39 -15.25 5.00
C VAL A 94 -10.80 -14.65 5.01
N VAL A 95 -11.84 -15.48 4.99
CA VAL A 95 -13.24 -15.01 5.06
C VAL A 95 -13.49 -14.10 6.26
N LYS A 96 -12.94 -14.42 7.45
CA LYS A 96 -13.04 -13.57 8.65
C LYS A 96 -12.58 -12.14 8.38
N VAL A 97 -11.43 -11.99 7.73
CA VAL A 97 -10.85 -10.68 7.41
C VAL A 97 -11.69 -9.97 6.36
N LEU A 98 -12.15 -10.68 5.32
CA LEU A 98 -13.00 -10.10 4.28
C LEU A 98 -14.34 -9.57 4.81
N GLU A 99 -14.96 -10.28 5.76
CA GLU A 99 -16.19 -9.83 6.42
C GLU A 99 -15.91 -8.68 7.40
N ALA A 100 -14.86 -8.77 8.23
CA ALA A 100 -14.52 -7.75 9.22
C ALA A 100 -14.24 -6.37 8.58
N LEU A 101 -13.55 -6.35 7.44
CA LEU A 101 -13.24 -5.13 6.68
C LEU A 101 -14.38 -4.66 5.75
N ARG A 102 -15.46 -5.45 5.65
CA ARG A 102 -16.51 -5.30 4.61
C ARG A 102 -15.98 -5.35 3.17
N LEU A 103 -14.84 -6.03 2.97
CA LEU A 103 -14.25 -6.21 1.64
C LEU A 103 -15.09 -7.12 0.73
N ARG A 104 -15.91 -7.99 1.30
CA ARG A 104 -16.79 -8.88 0.53
C ARG A 104 -17.63 -8.10 -0.50
N GLU A 105 -18.27 -7.01 -0.07
CA GLU A 105 -19.11 -6.17 -0.93
C GLU A 105 -18.27 -5.48 -2.01
N PHE A 106 -17.12 -4.96 -1.61
CA PHE A 106 -16.18 -4.29 -2.51
C PHE A 106 -15.63 -5.23 -3.59
N LEU A 107 -15.35 -6.49 -3.21
CA LEU A 107 -14.90 -7.56 -4.10
C LEU A 107 -16.04 -8.19 -4.91
N ARG A 108 -17.29 -7.76 -4.68
CA ARG A 108 -18.52 -8.31 -5.29
C ARG A 108 -18.70 -9.81 -5.04
N MET A 109 -18.39 -10.25 -3.83
CA MET A 109 -18.53 -11.64 -3.40
C MET A 109 -19.91 -11.90 -2.76
N ARG A 110 -20.42 -13.12 -2.92
CA ARG A 110 -21.63 -13.58 -2.21
C ARG A 110 -21.36 -13.67 -0.70
N SER A 111 -22.42 -13.62 0.10
CA SER A 111 -22.33 -13.80 1.56
C SER A 111 -21.68 -15.13 1.92
N PHE A 112 -20.80 -15.12 2.92
CA PHE A 112 -20.20 -16.32 3.49
C PHE A 112 -20.99 -16.87 4.69
N GLY A 113 -22.17 -16.32 4.97
CA GLY A 113 -22.97 -16.65 6.15
C GLY A 113 -22.40 -16.02 7.43
N ARG A 114 -22.75 -16.59 8.60
CA ARG A 114 -22.24 -16.11 9.89
C ARG A 114 -20.80 -16.57 10.10
N VAL A 115 -19.89 -15.62 10.24
CA VAL A 115 -18.46 -15.87 10.42
C VAL A 115 -18.02 -15.27 11.76
N PRO A 116 -17.46 -16.07 12.70
CA PRO A 116 -16.97 -15.55 13.96
C PRO A 116 -15.66 -14.77 13.77
N MET A 117 -15.61 -13.53 14.24
CA MET A 117 -14.50 -12.57 14.04
C MET A 117 -13.81 -12.19 15.37
N TYR A 118 -13.89 -13.04 16.41
CA TYR A 118 -13.34 -12.76 17.75
C TYR A 118 -11.80 -12.58 17.80
N ASP A 119 -11.11 -12.88 16.72
CA ASP A 119 -9.65 -12.82 16.57
C ASP A 119 -9.20 -11.84 15.47
N VAL A 120 -10.12 -11.00 14.98
CA VAL A 120 -9.87 -9.99 13.95
C VAL A 120 -10.55 -8.68 14.35
N TRP A 121 -9.77 -7.62 14.48
CA TRP A 121 -10.22 -6.27 14.76
C TRP A 121 -9.91 -5.40 13.57
N ALA A 122 -10.93 -4.95 12.85
CA ALA A 122 -10.76 -4.21 11.61
C ALA A 122 -11.45 -2.86 11.71
N PHE A 123 -10.92 -1.87 10.98
CA PHE A 123 -11.69 -0.71 10.63
C PHE A 123 -12.22 -0.88 9.20
N PRO A 124 -13.52 -0.60 8.95
CA PRO A 124 -14.08 -0.74 7.62
C PRO A 124 -13.30 0.05 6.57
N LEU A 125 -13.30 -0.49 5.36
CA LEU A 125 -12.78 0.18 4.18
C LEU A 125 -13.29 1.62 4.08
N THR A 126 -12.38 2.58 4.15
CA THR A 126 -12.70 4.01 4.07
C THR A 126 -12.24 4.54 2.71
N ARG A 127 -13.10 5.37 2.10
CA ARG A 127 -12.86 5.97 0.79
C ARG A 127 -13.29 7.42 0.80
N ARG A 128 -12.55 8.27 0.10
CA ARG A 128 -12.86 9.69 0.01
C ARG A 128 -14.11 9.97 -0.81
N ARG A 129 -14.11 9.75 -2.12
CA ARG A 129 -15.29 9.89 -3.00
C ARG A 129 -15.22 8.84 -4.10
N ARG A 130 -16.26 8.77 -4.95
CA ARG A 130 -16.24 7.94 -6.16
C ARG A 130 -15.81 8.82 -7.33
N ALA A 131 -14.88 8.37 -8.15
CA ALA A 131 -14.40 9.11 -9.31
C ALA A 131 -15.58 9.70 -10.14
N GLY A 132 -15.57 11.02 -10.33
CA GLY A 132 -16.58 11.76 -11.09
C GLY A 132 -17.84 12.19 -10.34
N SER A 133 -17.85 12.15 -9.00
CA SER A 133 -19.01 12.55 -8.17
C SER A 133 -19.03 14.02 -7.72
N THR A 134 -18.10 14.84 -8.21
CA THR A 134 -17.97 16.26 -7.82
C THR A 134 -19.15 17.09 -8.34
N LYS A 135 -20.00 17.54 -7.43
CA LYS A 135 -20.98 18.61 -7.63
C LYS A 135 -20.97 19.47 -6.37
N THR A 136 -20.44 20.70 -6.44
CA THR A 136 -20.74 21.93 -5.63
C THR A 136 -19.53 22.71 -5.11
N ASP A 137 -19.73 24.05 -5.06
CA ASP A 137 -18.80 25.15 -4.78
C ASP A 137 -18.47 25.40 -3.28
N ASN A 138 -18.85 24.52 -2.36
CA ASN A 138 -18.69 24.75 -0.90
C ASN A 138 -17.64 23.84 -0.24
N MET A 139 -16.40 23.88 -0.74
CA MET A 139 -15.27 23.10 -0.17
C MET A 139 -14.73 23.65 1.17
N ALA A 140 -15.04 24.90 1.55
CA ALA A 140 -14.35 25.60 2.64
C ALA A 140 -14.86 25.30 4.06
N TYR A 141 -15.99 24.58 4.22
CA TYR A 141 -16.67 24.39 5.52
C TYR A 141 -16.80 22.92 5.98
N GLU A 142 -16.31 21.94 5.21
CA GLU A 142 -16.29 20.54 5.66
C GLU A 142 -14.94 20.23 6.36
N PRO A 143 -14.92 19.58 7.54
CA PRO A 143 -13.68 19.04 8.08
C PRO A 143 -13.06 18.13 7.00
N SER A 144 -11.75 18.26 6.78
CA SER A 144 -11.11 17.50 5.70
C SER A 144 -11.36 16.02 5.94
N ARG A 145 -11.89 15.30 4.95
CA ARG A 145 -12.05 13.83 5.03
C ARG A 145 -10.75 13.12 5.39
N VAL A 146 -9.60 13.76 5.10
CA VAL A 146 -8.27 13.34 5.56
C VAL A 146 -8.19 13.33 7.08
N GLU A 147 -8.52 14.43 7.75
CA GLU A 147 -8.42 14.57 9.21
C GLU A 147 -9.33 13.57 9.93
N ILE A 148 -10.61 13.48 9.51
CA ILE A 148 -11.57 12.51 10.06
C ILE A 148 -11.03 11.08 9.93
N THR A 149 -10.39 10.77 8.80
CA THR A 149 -9.89 9.42 8.54
C THR A 149 -8.60 9.13 9.29
N ALA A 150 -7.71 10.12 9.40
CA ALA A 150 -6.49 10.02 10.19
C ALA A 150 -6.81 9.82 11.67
N ASP A 151 -7.77 10.58 12.20
CA ASP A 151 -8.29 10.42 13.56
C ASP A 151 -8.92 9.05 13.78
N GLY A 152 -9.75 8.62 12.83
CA GLY A 152 -10.37 7.29 12.86
C GLY A 152 -9.32 6.17 12.88
N ILE A 153 -8.29 6.24 12.03
CA ILE A 153 -7.22 5.23 12.00
C ILE A 153 -6.44 5.24 13.31
N ALA A 154 -6.05 6.41 13.82
CA ALA A 154 -5.33 6.52 15.10
C ALA A 154 -6.15 5.93 16.26
N ALA A 155 -7.45 6.23 16.33
CA ALA A 155 -8.35 5.66 17.32
C ALA A 155 -8.46 4.13 17.19
N ASN A 156 -8.50 3.60 15.96
CA ASN A 156 -8.54 2.15 15.75
C ASN A 156 -7.23 1.46 16.15
N VAL A 157 -6.07 2.06 15.87
CA VAL A 157 -4.79 1.54 16.37
C VAL A 157 -4.76 1.55 17.89
N ASN A 158 -5.27 2.59 18.54
CA ASN A 158 -5.39 2.61 20.00
C ASN A 158 -6.31 1.49 20.52
N ASN A 159 -7.46 1.26 19.86
CA ASN A 159 -8.36 0.16 20.20
C ASN A 159 -7.70 -1.21 20.03
N TRP A 160 -6.80 -1.37 19.06
CA TRP A 160 -6.03 -2.61 18.91
C TRP A 160 -5.10 -2.87 20.10
N LEU A 161 -4.49 -1.84 20.66
CA LEU A 161 -3.63 -1.96 21.84
C LEU A 161 -4.43 -2.33 23.10
N LEU A 162 -5.69 -1.90 23.20
CA LEU A 162 -6.57 -2.26 24.31
C LEU A 162 -6.91 -3.76 24.35
N GLU A 163 -6.80 -4.46 23.23
CA GLU A 163 -7.03 -5.91 23.13
C GLU A 163 -5.82 -6.75 23.56
N LEU A 164 -4.69 -6.10 23.85
CA LEU A 164 -3.50 -6.76 24.35
C LEU A 164 -3.69 -7.24 25.79
N THR A 165 -2.79 -8.11 26.24
CA THR A 165 -2.76 -8.60 27.62
C THR A 165 -1.34 -8.40 28.17
N PRO A 166 -1.12 -7.46 29.11
CA PRO A 166 -2.10 -6.47 29.61
C PRO A 166 -2.52 -5.46 28.51
N PRO A 167 -3.71 -4.83 28.62
CA PRO A 167 -4.12 -3.75 27.72
C PRO A 167 -3.11 -2.61 27.72
N ARG A 168 -2.91 -1.98 26.56
CA ARG A 168 -2.05 -0.81 26.39
C ARG A 168 -2.82 0.29 25.67
N GLU A 169 -2.32 1.51 25.80
CA GLU A 169 -2.85 2.70 25.11
C GLU A 169 -1.69 3.48 24.51
N LEU A 170 -1.94 4.16 23.40
CA LEU A 170 -1.03 5.16 22.87
C LEU A 170 -0.97 6.35 23.82
N THR A 171 0.23 6.92 23.96
CA THR A 171 0.39 8.25 24.55
C THR A 171 -0.23 9.31 23.63
N ASP A 172 -0.50 10.50 24.16
CA ASP A 172 -0.95 11.64 23.34
C ASP A 172 0.04 11.94 22.20
N HIS A 173 1.34 11.78 22.47
CA HIS A 173 2.39 11.88 21.46
C HIS A 173 2.26 10.79 20.38
N GLY A 174 2.06 9.52 20.76
CA GLY A 174 1.86 8.43 19.81
C GLY A 174 0.61 8.61 18.94
N LEU A 175 -0.51 9.06 19.53
CA LEU A 175 -1.74 9.41 18.80
C LEU A 175 -1.49 10.54 17.80
N ALA A 176 -0.82 11.62 18.23
CA ALA A 176 -0.49 12.75 17.36
C ALA A 176 0.43 12.33 16.20
N LYS A 177 1.44 11.49 16.47
CA LYS A 177 2.35 10.96 15.44
C LYS A 177 1.60 10.16 14.38
N ILE A 178 0.71 9.24 14.78
CA ILE A 178 -0.12 8.48 13.82
C ILE A 178 -1.00 9.41 12.98
N ARG A 179 -1.68 10.36 13.62
CA ARG A 179 -2.54 11.33 12.93
C ARG A 179 -1.76 12.13 11.89
N ALA A 180 -0.58 12.64 12.26
CA ALA A 180 0.29 13.39 11.37
C ALA A 180 0.76 12.53 10.19
N THR A 181 1.27 11.33 10.47
CA THR A 181 1.77 10.40 9.44
C THR A 181 0.67 9.98 8.47
N VAL A 182 -0.49 9.53 8.97
CA VAL A 182 -1.62 9.13 8.12
C VAL A 182 -2.16 10.34 7.35
N GLY A 183 -2.28 11.50 8.00
CA GLY A 183 -2.67 12.75 7.38
C GLY A 183 -1.76 13.12 6.21
N GLU A 184 -0.45 12.96 6.35
CA GLU A 184 0.50 13.22 5.26
C GLU A 184 0.35 12.24 4.10
N ILE A 185 0.17 10.94 4.35
CA ILE A 185 -0.10 9.95 3.29
C ILE A 185 -1.34 10.35 2.49
N LEU A 186 -2.43 10.67 3.18
CA LEU A 186 -3.71 11.00 2.55
C LEU A 186 -3.65 12.35 1.84
N ASN A 187 -3.00 13.37 2.43
CA ASN A 187 -2.77 14.65 1.78
C ASN A 187 -1.89 14.51 0.51
N ASN A 188 -0.88 13.64 0.55
CA ASN A 188 -0.07 13.32 -0.64
C ASN A 188 -0.93 12.60 -1.70
N ALA A 189 -1.79 11.66 -1.28
CA ALA A 189 -2.72 11.01 -2.19
C ALA A 189 -3.69 12.01 -2.87
N GLU A 190 -4.18 13.02 -2.14
CA GLU A 190 -5.05 14.06 -2.67
C GLU A 190 -4.30 15.02 -3.61
N ARG A 191 -3.11 15.49 -3.21
CA ARG A 191 -2.27 16.39 -4.00
C ARG A 191 -1.80 15.76 -5.31
N HIS A 192 -1.66 14.45 -5.32
CA HIS A 192 -1.20 13.66 -6.47
C HIS A 192 -2.35 12.94 -7.19
N GLY A 193 -3.60 13.38 -7.00
CA GLY A 193 -4.75 12.91 -7.76
C GLY A 193 -4.63 13.14 -9.29
N PRO A 194 -5.50 12.50 -10.09
CA PRO A 194 -5.53 12.71 -11.55
C PRO A 194 -5.86 14.17 -11.90
N VAL A 195 -5.37 14.63 -13.06
CA VAL A 195 -5.62 16.01 -13.54
C VAL A 195 -7.11 16.23 -13.76
N GLY A 196 -7.67 17.23 -13.09
CA GLY A 196 -9.11 17.55 -13.19
C GLY A 196 -10.03 16.59 -12.42
N GLY A 197 -9.49 15.68 -11.61
CA GLY A 197 -10.25 14.82 -10.71
C GLY A 197 -9.98 15.14 -9.24
N ASP A 198 -10.98 14.93 -8.38
CA ASP A 198 -10.79 14.92 -6.93
C ASP A 198 -9.88 13.75 -6.58
N GLY A 199 -8.73 13.99 -5.94
CA GLY A 199 -7.81 12.92 -5.53
C GLY A 199 -8.53 11.86 -4.69
N ASP A 200 -8.75 10.68 -5.28
CA ASP A 200 -9.42 9.56 -4.65
C ASP A 200 -8.39 8.63 -4.01
N TRP A 201 -8.63 8.32 -2.75
CA TRP A 201 -7.87 7.33 -2.00
C TRP A 201 -8.80 6.34 -1.31
N ILE A 202 -8.25 5.16 -1.07
CA ILE A 202 -8.88 4.06 -0.36
C ILE A 202 -7.92 3.53 0.69
N THR A 203 -8.43 3.25 1.88
CA THR A 203 -7.65 2.70 2.97
C THR A 203 -8.44 1.64 3.74
N GLY A 204 -7.72 0.67 4.28
CA GLY A 204 -8.28 -0.38 5.10
C GLY A 204 -7.19 -1.02 5.94
N GLY A 205 -7.60 -1.63 7.04
CA GLY A 205 -6.66 -2.27 7.92
C GLY A 205 -7.29 -3.08 9.04
N PHE A 206 -6.51 -4.03 9.54
CA PHE A 206 -6.94 -4.95 10.57
C PHE A 206 -5.76 -5.40 11.43
N MET A 207 -6.03 -5.61 12.70
CA MET A 207 -5.24 -6.44 13.58
C MET A 207 -5.86 -7.82 13.62
N ALA A 208 -5.03 -8.86 13.69
CA ALA A 208 -5.52 -10.19 13.97
C ALA A 208 -4.60 -10.98 14.88
N ARG A 209 -5.21 -11.72 15.80
CA ARG A 209 -4.49 -12.59 16.73
C ARG A 209 -4.02 -13.83 15.99
N ARG A 210 -2.75 -14.18 16.15
CA ARG A 210 -2.08 -15.32 15.51
C ARG A 210 -1.35 -16.11 16.56
N ILE A 211 -1.61 -17.41 16.60
CA ILE A 211 -0.87 -18.35 17.44
C ILE A 211 0.09 -19.08 16.51
N ASP A 212 1.39 -18.99 16.77
CA ASP A 212 2.38 -19.72 15.99
C ASP A 212 2.44 -21.20 16.41
N ARG A 213 3.30 -21.98 15.72
CA ARG A 213 3.45 -23.42 16.00
C ARG A 213 4.01 -23.71 17.39
N GLY A 214 4.67 -22.74 18.02
CA GLY A 214 5.17 -22.83 19.40
C GLY A 214 4.16 -22.38 20.45
N GLY A 215 2.94 -22.00 20.06
CA GLY A 215 1.91 -21.49 20.96
C GLY A 215 2.07 -20.00 21.31
N VAL A 216 3.05 -19.29 20.71
CA VAL A 216 3.25 -17.87 20.97
C VAL A 216 2.18 -17.07 20.24
N THR A 217 1.44 -16.29 21.03
CA THR A 217 0.41 -15.39 20.50
C THR A 217 1.08 -14.09 20.05
N ALA A 218 0.80 -13.67 18.82
CA ALA A 218 1.14 -12.34 18.32
C ALA A 218 -0.09 -11.67 17.72
N HIS A 219 -0.15 -10.36 17.86
CA HIS A 219 -1.16 -9.54 17.21
C HIS A 219 -0.52 -8.91 15.99
N VAL A 220 -0.96 -9.32 14.79
CA VAL A 220 -0.38 -8.87 13.53
C VAL A 220 -1.30 -7.83 12.92
N CYS A 221 -0.75 -6.64 12.72
CA CYS A 221 -1.43 -5.48 12.18
C CYS A 221 -1.11 -5.34 10.70
N HIS A 222 -2.13 -4.96 9.93
CA HIS A 222 -2.05 -4.70 8.50
C HIS A 222 -2.75 -3.39 8.20
N LEU A 223 -2.08 -2.49 7.48
CA LEU A 223 -2.64 -1.24 6.99
C LEU A 223 -2.30 -1.09 5.52
N CYS A 224 -3.21 -0.54 4.73
CA CYS A 224 -2.93 -0.18 3.35
C CYS A 224 -3.58 1.15 2.99
N PHE A 225 -2.86 1.92 2.18
CA PHE A 225 -3.29 3.17 1.57
C PHE A 225 -3.07 3.03 0.08
N TYR A 226 -4.05 3.41 -0.72
CA TYR A 226 -3.92 3.39 -2.17
C TYR A 226 -4.61 4.58 -2.81
N ASN A 227 -3.94 5.20 -3.79
CA ASN A 227 -4.49 6.26 -4.61
C ASN A 227 -4.25 5.95 -6.10
N GLU A 228 -5.28 6.05 -6.95
CA GLU A 228 -5.17 5.81 -8.42
C GLU A 228 -4.59 7.03 -9.18
N GLY A 229 -3.95 7.97 -8.47
CA GLY A 229 -3.45 9.23 -9.02
C GLY A 229 -2.17 9.09 -9.84
N ARG A 230 -1.34 10.14 -9.81
CA ARG A 230 0.00 10.14 -10.40
C ARG A 230 0.95 9.27 -9.59
N THR A 231 1.91 8.66 -10.27
CA THR A 231 3.01 7.95 -9.60
C THR A 231 3.96 8.95 -8.93
N VAL A 232 4.81 8.45 -8.03
CA VAL A 232 5.86 9.24 -7.39
C VAL A 232 6.83 9.78 -8.44
N ALA A 233 7.23 8.94 -9.41
CA ALA A 233 8.10 9.34 -10.50
C ALA A 233 7.47 10.45 -11.38
N GLU A 234 6.21 10.31 -11.76
CA GLU A 234 5.48 11.34 -12.52
C GLU A 234 5.38 12.65 -11.74
N THR A 235 5.16 12.56 -10.43
CA THR A 235 5.04 13.70 -9.54
C THR A 235 6.37 14.46 -9.46
N ILE A 236 7.47 13.76 -9.17
CA ILE A 236 8.77 14.40 -8.97
C ILE A 236 9.38 14.90 -10.28
N ASN A 237 9.12 14.23 -11.41
CA ASN A 237 9.53 14.68 -12.74
C ASN A 237 8.80 15.95 -13.20
N ASN A 238 7.73 16.35 -12.50
CA ASN A 238 7.06 17.64 -12.67
C ASN A 238 7.49 18.68 -11.61
N GLY A 239 8.58 18.42 -10.89
CA GLY A 239 9.16 19.30 -9.87
C GLY A 239 10.13 20.37 -10.42
N PRO A 240 10.84 21.06 -9.52
CA PRO A 240 11.74 22.15 -9.88
C PRO A 240 12.92 21.66 -10.73
N ARG A 241 13.46 22.53 -11.59
CA ARG A 241 14.53 22.16 -12.54
C ARG A 241 15.77 21.61 -11.83
N ALA A 242 16.07 22.12 -10.64
CA ALA A 242 17.18 21.65 -9.80
C ALA A 242 16.99 20.18 -9.35
N VAL A 243 15.79 19.81 -8.90
CA VAL A 243 15.43 18.45 -8.48
C VAL A 243 15.47 17.51 -9.68
N LYS A 244 14.92 17.91 -10.83
CA LYS A 244 14.99 17.12 -12.07
C LYS A 244 16.43 16.82 -12.47
N ALA A 245 17.29 17.83 -12.44
CA ALA A 245 18.70 17.64 -12.78
C ALA A 245 19.43 16.69 -11.80
N GLN A 246 19.05 16.67 -10.52
CA GLN A 246 19.59 15.71 -9.55
C GLN A 246 19.12 14.28 -9.86
N ILE A 247 17.83 14.11 -10.17
CA ILE A 247 17.26 12.83 -10.57
C ILE A 247 17.92 12.31 -11.84
N GLU A 248 18.07 13.15 -12.87
CA GLU A 248 18.72 12.80 -14.12
C GLU A 248 20.17 12.34 -13.89
N ARG A 249 20.91 13.00 -12.98
CA ARG A 249 22.26 12.55 -12.59
C ARG A 249 22.24 11.20 -11.89
N TYR A 250 21.32 10.98 -10.96
CA TYR A 250 21.18 9.72 -10.24
C TYR A 250 20.82 8.57 -11.19
N VAL A 251 19.83 8.78 -12.06
CA VAL A 251 19.41 7.83 -13.11
C VAL A 251 20.56 7.52 -14.06
N ALA A 252 21.25 8.54 -14.56
CA ALA A 252 22.37 8.36 -15.49
C ALA A 252 23.51 7.57 -14.87
N ARG A 253 23.80 7.82 -13.58
CA ARG A 253 24.82 7.08 -12.83
C ARG A 253 24.48 5.61 -12.70
N HIS A 254 23.21 5.30 -12.41
CA HIS A 254 22.76 3.94 -12.12
C HIS A 254 22.10 3.23 -13.32
N ARG A 255 22.28 3.73 -14.54
CA ARG A 255 21.70 3.15 -15.78
C ARG A 255 22.06 1.68 -16.03
N LYS A 256 23.15 1.19 -15.43
CA LYS A 256 23.64 -0.19 -15.55
C LYS A 256 23.17 -1.10 -14.40
N SER A 257 22.37 -0.60 -13.47
CA SER A 257 21.86 -1.37 -12.33
C SER A 257 20.75 -2.37 -12.70
N GLY A 258 20.25 -2.34 -13.94
CA GLY A 258 19.10 -3.13 -14.36
C GLY A 258 17.75 -2.51 -13.98
N LEU A 259 17.72 -1.47 -13.15
CA LEU A 259 16.50 -0.74 -12.76
C LEU A 259 16.12 0.32 -13.79
N SER A 260 14.81 0.50 -13.98
CA SER A 260 14.25 1.51 -14.86
C SER A 260 14.48 2.95 -14.32
N PRO A 261 14.50 3.95 -15.21
CA PRO A 261 14.53 5.36 -14.81
C PRO A 261 13.41 5.76 -13.85
N GLU A 262 12.23 5.15 -14.00
CA GLU A 262 11.06 5.36 -13.14
C GLU A 262 11.36 4.92 -11.70
N THR A 263 11.84 3.69 -11.52
CA THR A 263 12.18 3.12 -10.22
C THR A 263 13.31 3.87 -9.53
N LEU A 264 14.35 4.25 -10.28
CA LEU A 264 15.45 5.06 -9.73
C LEU A 264 14.97 6.46 -9.32
N ALA A 265 14.10 7.09 -10.11
CA ALA A 265 13.49 8.37 -9.75
C ALA A 265 12.61 8.26 -8.49
N THR A 266 11.86 7.15 -8.34
CA THR A 266 11.10 6.89 -7.13
C THR A 266 12.01 6.74 -5.92
N VAL A 267 13.08 5.94 -5.97
CA VAL A 267 14.06 5.83 -4.85
C VAL A 267 14.61 7.21 -4.46
N PHE A 268 14.98 8.03 -5.43
CA PHE A 268 15.50 9.37 -5.18
C PHE A 268 14.44 10.29 -4.54
N ALA A 269 13.17 10.16 -4.95
CA ALA A 269 12.08 10.95 -4.40
C ALA A 269 11.70 10.60 -2.96
N LEU A 270 12.16 9.47 -2.43
CA LEU A 270 11.87 9.06 -1.05
C LEU A 270 12.78 9.74 -0.01
N GLN A 271 13.84 10.42 -0.43
CA GLN A 271 14.81 11.00 0.49
C GLN A 271 14.26 12.28 1.13
N ASP A 272 14.58 12.51 2.41
CA ASP A 272 14.16 13.72 3.12
C ASP A 272 14.62 14.99 2.37
N GLY A 273 13.69 15.94 2.22
CA GLY A 273 13.93 17.22 1.55
C GLY A 273 13.91 17.16 0.02
N ILE A 274 13.49 16.04 -0.58
CA ILE A 274 13.20 15.95 -2.01
C ILE A 274 11.69 16.12 -2.23
N SER A 275 11.29 17.28 -2.77
CA SER A 275 9.88 17.63 -3.01
C SER A 275 9.68 18.35 -4.35
N ARG A 276 8.44 18.33 -4.85
CA ARG A 276 8.01 18.99 -6.09
C ARG A 276 7.84 20.51 -5.94
N VAL A 277 7.81 21.04 -4.72
CA VAL A 277 7.54 22.45 -4.44
C VAL A 277 8.86 23.16 -4.14
N GLU A 278 9.16 24.25 -4.84
CA GLU A 278 10.21 25.19 -4.39
C GLU A 278 9.71 25.85 -3.12
N GLN A 279 10.39 25.63 -2.00
CA GLN A 279 10.02 26.21 -0.72
C GLN A 279 10.89 27.43 -0.44
N GLY A 280 10.26 28.49 0.06
CA GLY A 280 10.94 29.71 0.48
C GLY A 280 11.90 29.43 1.64
N ASP A 281 12.96 30.24 1.71
CA ASP A 281 13.99 30.28 2.75
C ASP A 281 15.02 29.13 2.81
N GLY A 282 15.19 28.38 1.73
CA GLY A 282 16.36 27.49 1.56
C GLY A 282 16.44 26.29 2.53
N GLN A 283 15.42 26.12 3.37
CA GLN A 283 15.24 24.99 4.28
C GLN A 283 14.28 23.97 3.64
N PRO A 284 14.67 22.69 3.50
CA PRO A 284 13.79 21.63 3.02
C PRO A 284 12.71 21.32 4.07
N SER A 285 11.46 21.75 3.89
CA SER A 285 10.33 21.35 4.73
C SER A 285 9.30 20.55 3.93
N GLY A 286 9.66 19.36 3.50
CA GLY A 286 8.75 18.45 2.79
C GLY A 286 9.44 17.21 2.23
N GLY A 287 8.67 16.16 1.97
CA GLY A 287 9.20 14.87 1.48
C GLY A 287 9.59 13.88 2.60
N THR A 288 9.13 14.10 3.84
CA THR A 288 9.42 13.25 5.00
C THR A 288 8.41 12.12 5.19
N GLY A 289 7.20 12.25 4.66
CA GLY A 289 6.07 11.39 5.04
C GLY A 289 6.27 9.89 4.89
N LEU A 290 7.00 9.42 3.86
CA LEU A 290 7.26 7.99 3.77
C LEU A 290 8.34 7.52 4.76
N MET A 291 9.34 8.35 5.07
CA MET A 291 10.31 8.06 6.12
C MET A 291 9.65 8.08 7.50
N ASP A 292 8.71 9.00 7.72
CA ASP A 292 7.89 9.04 8.94
C ASP A 292 7.02 7.79 9.09
N VAL A 293 6.43 7.30 7.99
CA VAL A 293 5.72 6.01 7.96
C VAL A 293 6.65 4.85 8.30
N ALA A 294 7.83 4.82 7.69
CA ALA A 294 8.81 3.75 7.94
C ALA A 294 9.24 3.71 9.39
N GLU A 295 9.62 4.86 9.93
CA GLU A 295 10.02 5.01 11.33
C GLU A 295 8.89 4.64 12.29
N PHE A 296 7.66 5.11 12.05
CA PHE A 296 6.50 4.76 12.86
C PHE A 296 6.23 3.25 12.89
N VAL A 297 6.16 2.62 11.72
CA VAL A 297 5.89 1.17 11.62
C VAL A 297 7.00 0.36 12.30
N ASN A 298 8.24 0.84 12.18
CA ASN A 298 9.36 0.20 12.85
C ASN A 298 9.32 0.40 14.36
N GLU A 299 9.01 1.59 14.86
CA GLU A 299 8.85 1.85 16.28
C GLU A 299 7.74 1.00 16.89
N VAL A 300 6.55 0.99 16.29
CA VAL A 300 5.41 0.21 16.80
C VAL A 300 5.67 -1.29 16.70
N GLY A 301 6.38 -1.73 15.67
CA GLY A 301 6.68 -3.13 15.42
C GLY A 301 8.06 -3.60 15.88
N LYS A 302 8.78 -2.84 16.72
CA LYS A 302 10.07 -3.19 17.34
C LYS A 302 9.88 -4.30 18.37
N LEU A 303 9.47 -5.47 17.90
CA LEU A 303 9.36 -6.66 18.72
C LEU A 303 10.37 -7.70 18.24
N PRO A 304 11.12 -8.34 19.15
CA PRO A 304 12.05 -9.40 18.80
C PRO A 304 11.32 -10.72 18.50
N ILE A 305 10.16 -10.67 17.84
CA ILE A 305 9.46 -11.88 17.40
C ILE A 305 10.06 -12.31 16.07
N ALA A 306 10.83 -13.40 16.11
CA ALA A 306 11.47 -13.98 14.93
C ALA A 306 10.48 -14.12 13.76
N GLY A 307 10.84 -13.58 12.60
CA GLY A 307 10.02 -13.63 11.38
C GLY A 307 8.80 -12.70 11.34
N LYS A 308 8.60 -11.85 12.37
CA LYS A 308 7.53 -10.83 12.40
C LYS A 308 8.08 -9.40 12.43
N SER A 309 9.25 -9.20 11.84
CA SER A 309 9.79 -7.85 11.62
C SER A 309 8.76 -6.99 10.86
N PRO A 310 8.73 -5.68 11.13
CA PRO A 310 7.91 -4.75 10.39
C PRO A 310 8.32 -4.77 8.91
N LYS A 311 7.33 -4.70 8.02
CA LYS A 311 7.54 -4.66 6.58
C LYS A 311 6.62 -3.64 5.94
N ILE A 312 7.16 -2.91 4.98
CA ILE A 312 6.40 -1.95 4.18
C ILE A 312 6.75 -2.19 2.72
N ALA A 313 5.74 -2.17 1.86
CA ALA A 313 5.92 -2.14 0.42
C ALA A 313 5.27 -0.88 -0.15
N LEU A 314 6.07 -0.11 -0.87
CA LEU A 314 5.64 0.98 -1.73
C LEU A 314 5.59 0.47 -3.16
N ILE A 315 4.46 0.65 -3.82
CA ILE A 315 4.29 0.39 -5.24
C ILE A 315 3.86 1.70 -5.89
N SER A 316 4.59 2.16 -6.88
CA SER A 316 4.22 3.37 -7.62
C SER A 316 4.58 3.23 -9.09
N GLY A 317 3.56 3.11 -9.94
CA GLY A 317 3.77 2.75 -11.33
C GLY A 317 4.44 1.38 -11.45
N ARG A 318 5.61 1.32 -12.09
CA ARG A 318 6.43 0.10 -12.17
C ARG A 318 7.36 -0.09 -10.99
N SER A 319 7.51 0.91 -10.13
CA SER A 319 8.46 0.89 -9.03
C SER A 319 7.93 0.06 -7.88
N TYR A 320 8.73 -0.88 -7.39
CA TYR A 320 8.49 -1.56 -6.11
C TYR A 320 9.67 -1.30 -5.18
N ILE A 321 9.37 -0.79 -3.98
CA ILE A 321 10.36 -0.53 -2.93
C ILE A 321 9.86 -1.17 -1.65
N LYS A 322 10.72 -1.98 -1.03
CA LYS A 322 10.43 -2.69 0.21
C LYS A 322 11.31 -2.20 1.33
N PHE A 323 10.69 -1.79 2.43
CA PHE A 323 11.35 -1.58 3.71
C PHE A 323 11.21 -2.88 4.51
N ASP A 324 12.32 -3.59 4.67
CA ASP A 324 12.47 -4.82 5.43
C ASP A 324 13.94 -4.89 5.87
N THR A 325 14.31 -5.85 6.72
CA THR A 325 15.71 -6.01 7.14
C THR A 325 16.62 -6.25 5.92
N PRO A 326 17.73 -5.50 5.76
CA PRO A 326 18.34 -4.55 6.71
C PRO A 326 17.95 -3.07 6.52
N TYR A 327 17.13 -2.73 5.52
CA TYR A 327 16.76 -1.35 5.14
C TYR A 327 15.42 -0.92 5.74
N LEU A 328 15.33 -0.94 7.07
CA LEU A 328 14.09 -0.61 7.78
C LEU A 328 13.87 0.90 7.90
N ASN A 329 14.89 1.66 8.30
CA ASN A 329 14.80 3.10 8.58
C ASN A 329 15.76 3.91 7.70
N GLY A 330 15.44 5.18 7.46
CA GLY A 330 16.44 6.12 6.94
C GLY A 330 17.55 6.37 7.97
N ILE A 331 18.76 6.59 7.47
CA ILE A 331 19.94 6.91 8.27
C ILE A 331 20.19 8.41 8.17
N VAL A 332 20.26 9.08 9.32
CA VAL A 332 20.72 10.48 9.38
C VAL A 332 22.22 10.48 9.16
N SER A 333 22.69 11.18 8.12
CA SER A 333 24.11 11.26 7.77
C SER A 333 24.66 12.65 8.03
N GLY A 334 25.73 12.76 8.84
CA GLY A 334 26.46 14.00 9.11
C GLY A 334 25.66 15.10 9.82
N ASN A 335 26.02 16.36 9.55
CA ASN A 335 25.37 17.57 10.10
C ASN A 335 24.03 17.91 9.42
N THR A 336 23.54 17.07 8.50
CA THR A 336 22.26 17.28 7.84
C THR A 336 21.19 16.48 8.58
N GLU A 337 20.16 17.14 9.11
CA GLU A 337 19.03 16.50 9.80
C GLU A 337 18.15 15.63 8.88
N ARG A 338 18.63 15.28 7.68
CA ARG A 338 17.90 14.52 6.67
C ARG A 338 18.13 13.03 6.83
N ARG A 339 17.05 12.25 6.86
CA ARG A 339 17.10 10.79 6.77
C ARG A 339 17.26 10.38 5.31
N LEU A 340 18.28 9.55 5.06
CA LEU A 340 18.57 9.00 3.74
C LEU A 340 18.48 7.48 3.76
N GLN A 341 17.85 6.88 2.76
CA GLN A 341 17.77 5.44 2.55
C GLN A 341 17.93 5.13 1.05
N TRP A 342 19.14 4.74 0.67
CA TRP A 342 19.51 4.37 -0.70
C TRP A 342 19.39 2.87 -0.99
N PHE A 343 18.94 2.09 0.00
CA PHE A 343 18.69 0.65 -0.10
C PHE A 343 19.92 -0.15 -0.56
N ASN A 344 21.10 0.27 -0.14
CA ASN A 344 22.34 -0.45 -0.38
C ASN A 344 23.16 -0.53 0.92
N VAL A 345 24.09 -1.48 0.97
CA VAL A 345 24.82 -1.85 2.20
C VAL A 345 25.48 -0.66 2.88
N ASP A 346 26.01 0.27 2.10
CA ASP A 346 26.74 1.43 2.60
C ASP A 346 25.87 2.69 2.76
N ASN A 347 24.58 2.58 2.44
CA ASN A 347 23.65 3.70 2.32
C ASN A 347 24.25 4.90 1.54
N ASP A 348 24.84 4.61 0.39
CA ASP A 348 25.58 5.57 -0.42
C ASP A 348 24.84 5.84 -1.74
N VAL A 349 24.54 7.11 -2.03
CA VAL A 349 23.93 7.56 -3.30
C VAL A 349 24.73 7.15 -4.54
N LEU A 350 26.04 6.92 -4.38
CA LEU A 350 26.94 6.53 -5.46
C LEU A 350 26.86 5.04 -5.81
N LYS A 351 26.22 4.22 -4.98
CA LYS A 351 26.01 2.78 -5.17
C LYS A 351 24.57 2.47 -5.56
N PRO A 352 24.32 1.45 -6.41
CA PRO A 352 22.97 1.13 -6.84
C PRO A 352 22.16 0.50 -5.68
N PRO A 353 20.83 0.67 -5.67
CA PRO A 353 19.95 -0.04 -4.74
C PRO A 353 20.04 -1.57 -4.88
N ALA A 354 19.79 -2.29 -3.79
CA ALA A 354 19.76 -3.74 -3.78
C ALA A 354 18.47 -4.27 -4.44
N GLU A 355 18.64 -5.16 -5.42
CA GLU A 355 17.55 -5.79 -6.19
C GLU A 355 16.59 -6.63 -5.32
N THR A 356 16.97 -6.97 -4.09
CA THR A 356 16.08 -7.68 -3.15
C THR A 356 15.02 -6.77 -2.51
N HIS A 357 15.22 -5.45 -2.59
CA HIS A 357 14.35 -4.44 -1.96
C HIS A 357 13.80 -3.43 -2.96
N VAL A 358 14.50 -3.20 -4.07
CA VAL A 358 14.07 -2.31 -5.14
C VAL A 358 14.02 -3.09 -6.44
N ILE A 359 12.84 -3.24 -7.04
CA ILE A 359 12.66 -3.97 -8.30
C ILE A 359 11.75 -3.20 -9.26
N ASP A 360 11.92 -3.48 -10.55
CA ASP A 360 10.93 -3.16 -11.56
C ASP A 360 9.83 -4.23 -11.60
N LEU A 361 8.59 -3.80 -11.42
CA LEU A 361 7.43 -4.63 -11.64
C LEU A 361 7.19 -4.82 -13.14
N PRO A 362 6.63 -5.98 -13.55
CA PRO A 362 6.42 -6.29 -14.96
C PRO A 362 5.38 -5.37 -15.62
N TYR A 363 4.45 -4.85 -14.84
CA TYR A 363 3.36 -3.96 -15.27
C TYR A 363 3.20 -2.81 -14.29
N ALA A 364 2.72 -1.67 -14.77
CA ALA A 364 2.51 -0.49 -13.94
C ALA A 364 1.19 -0.62 -13.16
N LEU A 365 1.23 -0.31 -11.87
CA LEU A 365 0.04 0.01 -11.08
C LEU A 365 -0.19 1.52 -11.12
N PRO A 366 -1.38 2.02 -11.51
CA PRO A 366 -1.65 3.45 -11.49
C PRO A 366 -1.51 4.04 -10.09
N GLY A 367 -0.92 5.22 -9.98
CA GLY A 367 -0.76 5.93 -8.73
C GLY A 367 0.17 5.24 -7.75
N THR A 368 -0.16 5.26 -6.45
CA THR A 368 0.73 4.80 -5.38
C THR A 368 -0.02 3.95 -4.34
N LEU A 369 0.56 2.80 -4.00
CA LEU A 369 0.11 1.91 -2.94
C LEU A 369 1.19 1.85 -1.86
N ILE A 370 0.78 2.02 -0.61
CA ILE A 370 1.60 1.76 0.56
C ILE A 370 0.88 0.70 1.38
N THR A 371 1.49 -0.48 1.52
CA THR A 371 0.99 -1.54 2.39
C THR A 371 2.03 -1.89 3.44
N MET A 372 1.58 -2.15 4.67
CA MET A 372 2.46 -2.42 5.79
C MET A 372 1.92 -3.55 6.65
N ARG A 373 2.86 -4.29 7.25
CA ARG A 373 2.62 -5.34 8.22
C ARG A 373 3.60 -5.22 9.38
N PHE A 374 3.08 -5.24 10.59
CA PHE A 374 3.89 -5.23 11.81
C PHE A 374 3.20 -6.05 12.90
N ALA A 375 3.94 -6.47 13.91
CA ALA A 375 3.39 -7.15 15.08
C ALA A 375 3.40 -6.21 16.28
N ILE A 376 2.39 -6.32 17.13
CA ILE A 376 2.33 -5.71 18.46
C ILE A 376 2.15 -6.80 19.53
N ASP A 377 2.65 -6.55 20.73
CA ASP A 377 2.54 -7.44 21.89
C ASP A 377 2.39 -6.62 23.18
N GLY A 378 2.07 -7.31 24.28
CA GLY A 378 1.87 -6.66 25.58
C GLY A 378 3.14 -6.04 26.20
N SER A 379 4.33 -6.25 25.60
CA SER A 379 5.60 -5.65 26.01
C SER A 379 5.93 -4.34 25.30
N PHE A 380 5.05 -3.87 24.40
CA PHE A 380 5.19 -2.56 23.76
C PHE A 380 5.19 -1.42 24.80
N ASP A 381 6.33 -0.74 24.93
CA ASP A 381 6.47 0.50 25.70
C ASP A 381 6.42 1.68 24.73
N GLY A 382 5.27 2.35 24.69
CA GLY A 382 4.97 3.45 23.74
C GLY A 382 5.67 4.77 24.08
N THR A 383 7.00 4.80 23.99
CA THR A 383 7.81 6.02 24.14
C THR A 383 7.49 7.07 23.10
#